data_AF-A0A381PSS0-F1
#
_entry.id   AF-A0A381PSS0-F1
#
_cell.length_a   1.000
_cell.length_b   1.000
_cell.length_c   1.000
_cell.angle_alpha   90.00
_cell.angle_beta   90.00
_cell.angle_gamma   90.00
#
_symmetry.space_group_name_H-M   'P 1'
#
loop_
_entity.id
_entity.type
_entity.pdbx_description
1 polymer ?
#
loop_
_entity_poly.entity_id
_entity_poly.type
_entity_poly.pdbx_seq_one_letter_code
_entity_poly.pdbx_strand_id
1 'polypeptide(L)'
;VNVVLVALGVLLVLVGQAADAAVAPQQFLAPATGATSEVRLAATVVPETVVPVGIRAVVPDVQAEALTDVVQQYCTGCHNPARLTGNLSLADFEVERAPEMAQTAEKVIQKLRAGMMPPQGRPRPAGDTLM
;
A
#
# COMPACT_ATOMS: atom_id res chain seq x y z
N VAL A 1 23.90 23.87 32.81
CA VAL A 1 24.51 22.80 31.98
C VAL A 1 23.63 22.39 30.79
N ASN A 2 22.34 22.76 30.77
CA ASN A 2 21.39 22.44 29.68
C ASN A 2 21.20 23.52 28.58
N VAL A 3 21.99 24.59 28.55
CA VAL A 3 21.78 25.72 27.60
C VAL A 3 22.94 25.89 26.60
N VAL A 4 24.14 25.42 26.94
CA VAL A 4 25.34 25.60 26.09
C VAL A 4 25.41 24.57 24.95
N LEU A 5 24.75 23.42 25.07
CA LEU A 5 24.79 22.36 24.04
C LEU A 5 23.80 22.62 22.88
N VAL A 6 22.77 23.45 23.10
CA VAL A 6 21.78 23.79 22.05
C VAL A 6 22.38 24.73 21.00
N ALA A 7 23.37 25.55 21.37
CA ALA A 7 24.00 26.51 20.46
C ALA A 7 24.95 25.88 19.42
N LEU A 8 25.45 24.65 19.65
CA LEU A 8 26.31 23.93 18.70
C LEU A 8 25.53 23.05 17.72
N GLY A 9 24.27 22.69 18.02
CA GLY A 9 23.42 21.89 17.12
C GLY A 9 22.71 22.70 16.03
N VAL A 10 22.58 24.02 16.20
CA VAL A 10 21.84 24.89 15.25
C VAL A 10 22.74 25.39 14.10
N LEU A 11 24.06 25.27 14.21
CA LEU A 11 25.00 25.77 13.18
C LEU A 11 25.25 24.80 12.00
N LEU A 12 24.84 23.52 12.12
CA LEU A 12 24.99 22.52 11.03
C LEU A 12 23.78 22.45 10.07
N VAL A 13 22.85 23.41 10.13
CA VAL A 13 21.64 23.46 9.28
C VAL A 13 21.77 24.46 8.10
N LEU A 14 22.90 25.18 7.97
CA LEU A 14 23.01 26.32 7.02
C LEU A 14 24.01 26.14 5.85
N VAL A 15 24.51 24.93 5.56
CA VAL A 15 25.36 24.71 4.37
C VAL A 15 24.89 23.46 3.63
N GLY A 16 24.05 23.64 2.61
CA GLY A 16 23.64 22.52 1.76
C GLY A 16 22.60 22.79 0.67
N GLN A 17 22.15 24.02 0.45
CA GLN A 17 21.21 24.34 -0.63
C GLN A 17 21.93 25.07 -1.78
N ALA A 18 22.37 24.31 -2.78
CA ALA A 18 22.44 24.73 -4.19
C ALA A 18 23.11 23.63 -5.02
N ALA A 19 22.29 22.76 -5.60
CA ALA A 19 22.65 22.06 -6.83
C ALA A 19 21.41 22.06 -7.71
N ASP A 20 21.25 23.14 -8.47
CA ASP A 20 20.36 23.22 -9.62
C ASP A 20 20.76 22.16 -10.64
N ALA A 21 20.12 21.00 -10.58
CA ALA A 21 20.06 20.10 -11.72
C ALA A 21 18.83 20.48 -12.54
N ALA A 22 19.03 21.39 -13.49
CA ALA A 22 18.07 21.68 -14.54
C ALA A 22 17.68 20.38 -15.27
N VAL A 23 16.50 19.86 -14.96
CA VAL A 23 15.87 18.77 -15.72
C VAL A 23 15.32 19.40 -16.99
N ALA A 24 16.01 19.18 -18.10
CA ALA A 24 15.54 19.54 -19.43
C ALA A 24 14.19 18.86 -19.72
N PRO A 25 13.21 19.56 -20.34
CA PRO A 25 12.00 18.92 -20.78
C PRO A 25 12.34 17.98 -21.93
N GLN A 26 12.17 16.68 -21.72
CA GLN A 26 12.16 15.71 -22.81
C GLN A 26 10.92 15.96 -23.65
N GLN A 27 11.13 16.74 -24.71
CA GLN A 27 10.25 16.86 -25.86
C GLN A 27 9.94 15.46 -26.42
N PHE A 28 8.78 14.93 -26.04
CA PHE A 28 8.23 13.71 -26.60
C PHE A 28 7.78 14.02 -28.03
N LEU A 29 8.67 13.74 -28.99
CA LEU A 29 8.33 13.77 -30.41
C LEU A 29 7.29 12.69 -30.68
N ALA A 30 6.07 13.12 -31.00
CA ALA A 30 5.05 12.25 -31.57
C ALA A 30 5.45 11.82 -32.98
N PRO A 31 5.39 10.52 -33.33
CA PRO A 31 5.26 10.12 -34.72
C PRO A 31 3.78 10.20 -35.12
N ALA A 32 3.50 11.12 -36.05
CA ALA A 32 2.29 11.08 -36.85
C ALA A 32 2.35 9.93 -37.87
N THR A 33 1.16 9.50 -38.28
CA THR A 33 0.80 8.70 -39.46
C THR A 33 0.83 7.17 -39.31
N GLY A 34 -0.35 6.60 -39.49
CA GLY A 34 -0.64 5.17 -39.54
C GLY A 34 -2.13 4.99 -39.84
N ALA A 35 -2.49 5.23 -41.10
CA ALA A 35 -3.84 5.18 -41.61
C ALA A 35 -4.36 3.73 -41.79
N THR A 36 -5.68 3.60 -41.66
CA THR A 36 -6.61 2.64 -42.29
C THR A 36 -6.59 1.16 -41.87
N SER A 37 -7.67 0.72 -41.22
CA SER A 37 -8.68 -0.14 -41.87
C SER A 37 -9.82 -0.42 -40.88
N GLU A 38 -10.90 0.38 -40.96
CA GLU A 38 -12.11 0.12 -40.18
C GLU A 38 -13.04 -0.78 -41.01
N VAL A 39 -12.96 -2.09 -40.76
CA VAL A 39 -14.00 -3.02 -41.19
C VAL A 39 -15.24 -2.71 -40.36
N ARG A 40 -16.13 -1.88 -40.91
CA ARG A 40 -17.45 -1.64 -40.34
C ARG A 40 -18.34 -2.86 -40.59
N LEU A 41 -18.26 -3.82 -39.68
CA LEU A 41 -19.30 -4.84 -39.56
C LEU A 41 -20.50 -4.18 -38.87
N ALA A 42 -21.53 -3.86 -39.65
CA ALA A 42 -22.80 -3.37 -39.13
C ALA A 42 -23.51 -4.52 -38.39
N ALA A 43 -23.19 -4.69 -37.10
CA ALA A 43 -23.98 -5.48 -36.20
C ALA A 43 -25.15 -4.61 -35.70
N THR A 44 -26.37 -5.00 -36.01
CA THR A 44 -27.58 -4.43 -35.40
C THR A 44 -27.57 -4.80 -33.92
N VAL A 45 -26.96 -3.94 -33.10
CA VAL A 45 -27.05 -4.05 -31.64
C VAL A 45 -28.46 -3.62 -31.25
N VAL A 46 -29.30 -4.60 -30.91
CA VAL A 46 -30.54 -4.33 -30.19
C VAL A 46 -30.14 -3.74 -28.84
N PRO A 47 -30.60 -2.54 -28.46
CA PRO A 47 -30.32 -1.99 -27.14
C PRO A 47 -31.15 -2.79 -26.12
N GLU A 48 -30.64 -3.95 -25.71
CA GLU A 48 -31.14 -4.63 -24.55
C GLU A 48 -30.71 -3.81 -23.33
N THR A 49 -31.67 -3.11 -22.74
CA THR A 49 -31.49 -2.39 -21.48
C THR A 49 -31.24 -3.42 -20.39
N VAL A 50 -29.98 -3.81 -20.21
CA VAL A 50 -29.54 -4.61 -19.06
C VAL A 50 -29.65 -3.71 -17.85
N VAL A 51 -30.74 -3.86 -17.10
CA VAL A 51 -30.89 -3.23 -15.78
C VAL A 51 -29.83 -3.89 -14.88
N PRO A 52 -28.83 -3.15 -14.36
CA PRO A 52 -27.87 -3.75 -13.45
C PRO A 52 -28.61 -4.10 -12.16
N VAL A 53 -28.93 -5.38 -11.98
CA VAL A 53 -29.27 -5.93 -10.67
C VAL A 53 -27.98 -5.86 -9.85
N GLY A 54 -27.81 -4.74 -9.15
CA GLY A 54 -26.66 -4.51 -8.30
C GLY A 54 -26.67 -5.48 -7.14
N ILE A 55 -25.81 -6.50 -7.19
CA ILE A 55 -25.47 -7.29 -6.01
C ILE A 55 -24.67 -6.36 -5.10
N ARG A 56 -25.34 -5.82 -4.08
CA ARG A 56 -24.67 -5.05 -3.04
C ARG A 56 -23.98 -6.05 -2.12
N ALA A 57 -22.65 -6.12 -2.21
CA ALA A 57 -21.86 -6.90 -1.27
C ALA A 57 -22.13 -6.35 0.14
N VAL A 58 -22.67 -7.21 1.01
CA VAL A 58 -22.74 -6.94 2.43
C VAL A 58 -21.33 -7.19 2.94
N VAL A 59 -20.56 -6.11 3.12
CA VAL A 59 -19.27 -6.19 3.78
C VAL A 59 -19.56 -6.23 5.28
N PRO A 60 -19.10 -7.25 6.02
CA PRO A 60 -19.18 -7.23 7.47
C PRO A 60 -18.47 -5.98 7.99
N ASP A 61 -19.11 -5.27 8.91
CA ASP A 61 -18.48 -4.14 9.61
C ASP A 61 -17.55 -4.72 10.67
N VAL A 62 -16.31 -4.99 10.27
CA VAL A 62 -15.26 -5.44 11.19
C VAL A 62 -14.59 -4.20 11.77
N GLN A 63 -14.64 -4.09 13.09
CA GLN A 63 -13.97 -3.01 13.83
C GLN A 63 -12.46 -3.04 13.53
N ALA A 64 -11.88 -1.89 13.21
CA ALA A 64 -10.47 -1.79 12.88
C ALA A 64 -9.58 -2.21 14.06
N GLU A 65 -10.04 -1.98 15.30
CA GLU A 65 -9.30 -2.37 16.50
C GLU A 65 -9.16 -3.89 16.59
N ALA A 66 -10.21 -4.63 16.22
CA ALA A 66 -10.17 -6.08 16.18
C ALA A 66 -9.19 -6.61 15.12
N LEU A 67 -9.03 -5.90 13.99
CA LEU A 67 -8.04 -6.23 12.98
C LEU A 67 -6.62 -5.88 13.46
N THR A 68 -6.45 -4.78 14.20
CA THR A 68 -5.19 -4.43 14.85
C THR A 68 -4.78 -5.53 15.83
N ASP A 69 -5.68 -6.04 16.66
CA ASP A 69 -5.41 -7.15 17.57
C ASP A 69 -4.95 -8.42 16.84
N VAL A 70 -5.51 -8.72 15.67
CA VAL A 70 -5.07 -9.83 14.82
C VAL A 70 -3.62 -9.62 14.36
N VAL A 71 -3.26 -8.43 13.91
CA VAL A 71 -1.87 -8.12 13.52
C VAL A 71 -0.93 -8.28 14.73
N GLN A 72 -1.33 -7.74 15.89
CA GLN A 72 -0.52 -7.83 17.10
C GLN A 72 -0.32 -9.28 17.54
N GLN A 73 -1.36 -10.11 17.46
CA GLN A 73 -1.29 -11.51 17.87
C GLN A 73 -0.44 -12.38 16.94
N TYR A 74 -0.58 -12.24 15.62
CA TYR A 74 0.00 -13.18 14.65
C TYR A 74 1.29 -12.70 14.00
N CYS A 75 1.50 -11.38 13.89
CA CYS A 75 2.60 -10.80 13.12
C CYS A 75 3.77 -10.37 14.02
N THR A 76 3.48 -9.74 15.16
CA THR A 76 4.54 -9.16 16.02
C THR A 76 5.40 -10.22 16.70
N GLY A 77 4.97 -11.47 16.77
CA GLY A 77 5.81 -12.56 17.27
C GLY A 77 7.13 -12.67 16.51
N CYS A 78 7.16 -12.38 15.20
CA CYS A 78 8.38 -12.42 14.38
C CYS A 78 8.81 -11.03 13.85
N HIS A 79 7.84 -10.15 13.58
CA HIS A 79 8.06 -8.81 13.06
C HIS A 79 7.99 -7.78 14.19
N ASN A 80 9.02 -7.77 15.03
CA ASN A 80 9.17 -6.83 16.14
C ASN A 80 10.61 -6.29 16.19
N PRO A 81 10.92 -5.26 16.99
CA PRO A 81 12.27 -4.67 17.05
C PRO A 81 13.36 -5.65 17.52
N ALA A 82 13.00 -6.71 18.24
CA ALA A 82 13.97 -7.69 18.76
C ALA A 82 14.32 -8.78 17.72
N ARG A 83 13.34 -9.25 16.94
CA ARG A 83 13.55 -10.31 15.93
C ARG A 83 13.77 -9.76 14.52
N LEU A 84 13.14 -8.63 14.18
CA LEU A 84 13.24 -7.94 12.89
C LEU A 84 13.21 -8.88 11.68
N THR A 85 12.37 -9.90 11.71
CA THR A 85 12.30 -10.87 10.61
C THR A 85 11.89 -10.16 9.33
N GLY A 86 12.64 -10.36 8.24
CA GLY A 86 12.41 -9.66 6.98
C GLY A 86 12.64 -8.14 7.05
N ASN A 87 13.46 -7.68 8.00
CA ASN A 87 13.76 -6.26 8.23
C ASN A 87 12.49 -5.41 8.44
N LEU A 88 11.51 -5.97 9.16
CA LEU A 88 10.22 -5.34 9.42
C LEU A 88 9.85 -5.46 10.91
N SER A 89 9.37 -4.35 11.47
CA SER A 89 8.67 -4.31 12.76
C SER A 89 7.23 -3.86 12.52
N LEU A 90 6.29 -4.56 13.15
CA LEU A 90 4.86 -4.24 13.17
C LEU A 90 4.38 -3.92 14.60
N ALA A 91 5.30 -3.69 15.54
CA ALA A 91 4.96 -3.46 16.95
C ALA A 91 4.00 -2.27 17.15
N ASP A 92 4.14 -1.23 16.33
CA ASP A 92 3.33 -0.01 16.36
C ASP A 92 2.37 0.08 15.16
N PHE A 93 2.08 -1.06 14.52
CA PHE A 93 1.16 -1.09 13.36
C PHE A 93 -0.29 -1.10 13.84
N GLU A 94 -1.07 -0.12 13.38
CA GLU A 94 -2.50 0.01 13.61
C GLU A 94 -3.22 0.02 12.25
N VAL A 95 -4.27 -0.79 12.11
CA VAL A 95 -5.01 -0.97 10.85
C VAL A 95 -5.69 0.34 10.42
N GLU A 96 -6.17 1.12 11.38
CA GLU A 96 -6.75 2.46 11.22
C GLU A 96 -5.77 3.42 10.51
N ARG A 97 -4.47 3.23 10.76
CA ARG A 97 -3.38 4.05 10.24
C ARG A 97 -2.67 3.41 9.05
N ALA A 98 -3.17 2.28 8.54
CA ALA A 98 -2.65 1.63 7.35
C ALA A 98 -2.45 2.57 6.14
N PRO A 99 -3.31 3.59 5.89
CA PRO A 99 -3.08 4.55 4.81
C PRO A 99 -1.78 5.36 4.96
N GLU A 100 -1.36 5.66 6.19
CA GLU A 100 -0.09 6.35 6.47
C GLU A 100 1.12 5.45 6.16
N MET A 101 0.92 4.13 6.22
CA MET A 101 1.94 3.10 6.00
C MET A 101 1.60 2.21 4.79
N ALA A 102 1.04 2.80 3.73
CA ALA A 102 0.43 2.07 2.62
C ALA A 102 1.34 0.99 2.01
N GLN A 103 2.63 1.28 1.84
CA GLN A 103 3.57 0.31 1.27
C GLN A 103 3.75 -0.93 2.17
N THR A 104 3.78 -0.73 3.49
CA THR A 104 3.89 -1.83 4.46
C THR A 104 2.60 -2.61 4.54
N ALA A 105 1.47 -1.91 4.66
CA ALA A 105 0.14 -2.52 4.69
C ALA A 105 -0.10 -3.40 3.46
N GLU A 106 0.23 -2.92 2.27
CA GLU A 106 0.04 -3.66 1.01
C GLU A 106 0.90 -4.94 0.97
N LYS A 107 2.16 -4.87 1.44
CA LYS A 107 3.01 -6.07 1.55
C LYS A 107 2.40 -7.10 2.51
N VAL A 108 1.87 -6.65 3.64
CA VAL A 108 1.20 -7.53 4.63
C VAL A 108 -0.02 -8.19 3.99
N ILE A 109 -0.89 -7.42 3.32
CA ILE A 109 -2.08 -7.92 2.62
C ILE A 109 -1.71 -8.96 1.58
N GLN A 110 -0.70 -8.70 0.74
CA GLN A 110 -0.25 -9.65 -0.28
C GLN A 110 0.25 -10.96 0.32
N LYS A 111 1.02 -10.90 1.41
CA LYS A 111 1.52 -12.11 2.08
C LYS A 111 0.41 -12.90 2.78
N LEU A 112 -0.56 -12.23 3.38
CA LEU A 112 -1.73 -12.84 4.00
C LEU A 112 -2.62 -13.52 2.95
N ARG A 113 -2.98 -12.80 1.88
CA ARG A 113 -3.80 -13.33 0.78
C ARG A 113 -3.13 -14.49 0.04
N ALA A 114 -1.81 -14.48 -0.04
CA ALA A 114 -1.04 -15.60 -0.60
C ALA A 114 -0.83 -16.77 0.39
N GLY A 115 -1.32 -16.69 1.63
CA GLY A 115 -1.12 -17.73 2.65
C GLY A 115 0.34 -17.89 3.09
N MET A 116 1.22 -16.97 2.72
CA MET A 116 2.65 -17.01 3.05
C MET A 116 2.93 -16.53 4.49
N MET A 117 2.00 -15.79 5.08
CA MET A 117 2.08 -15.32 6.47
C MET A 117 0.78 -15.62 7.22
N PRO A 118 0.85 -16.00 8.51
CA PRO A 118 2.03 -16.56 9.20
C PRO A 118 2.63 -17.75 8.44
N PRO A 119 3.95 -18.06 8.59
CA PRO A 119 4.57 -19.16 7.85
C PRO A 119 3.99 -20.52 8.27
N GLN A 120 4.20 -21.54 7.43
CA GLN A 120 3.68 -22.88 7.72
C GLN A 120 4.13 -23.40 9.09
N GLY A 121 3.23 -24.10 9.77
CA GLY A 121 3.44 -24.58 11.15
C GLY A 121 3.18 -23.55 12.24
N ARG A 122 2.83 -22.29 11.90
CA ARG A 122 2.38 -21.30 12.88
C ARG A 122 0.84 -21.18 12.90
N PRO A 123 0.25 -20.80 14.06
CA PRO A 123 -1.16 -20.45 14.14
C PRO A 123 -1.49 -19.35 13.13
N ARG A 124 -2.63 -19.47 12.47
CA ARG A 124 -3.13 -18.50 11.48
C ARG A 124 -4.48 -17.96 11.92
N PRO A 125 -4.80 -16.70 11.60
CA PRO A 125 -6.18 -16.20 11.74
C PRO A 125 -7.12 -17.02 10.85
N ALA A 126 -8.39 -17.09 11.25
CA ALA A 126 -9.42 -17.71 10.44
C ALA A 126 -9.63 -16.90 9.15
N GLY A 127 -10.03 -17.58 8.07
CA GLY A 127 -10.13 -16.96 6.74
C GLY A 127 -11.18 -15.85 6.68
N ASP A 128 -12.25 -15.98 7.46
CA ASP A 128 -13.30 -14.97 7.63
C ASP A 128 -12.80 -13.66 8.25
N THR A 129 -11.70 -13.71 8.99
CA THR A 129 -11.06 -12.53 9.60
C THR A 129 -10.29 -11.70 8.58
N LEU A 130 -10.01 -12.26 7.39
CA LEU A 130 -9.18 -11.66 6.33
C LEU A 130 -9.95 -11.39 5.02
N MET A 131 -11.28 -11.55 5.01
CA MET A 131 -12.14 -11.41 3.82
C MET A 131 -13.05 -10.19 3.87
#